data_AF-A0A3C0R6J2-F1
#
_entry.id   AF-A0A3C0R6J2-F1
#
_cell.length_a   1.000
_cell.length_b   1.000
_cell.length_c   1.000
_cell.angle_alpha   90.00
_cell.angle_beta   90.00
_cell.angle_gamma   90.00
#
_symmetry.space_group_name_H-M   'P 1'
#
loop_
_entity.id
_entity.type
_entity.pdbx_description
1 polymer ?
#
loop_
_entity_poly.entity_id
_entity_poly.type
_entity_poly.pdbx_seq_one_letter_code
_entity_poly.pdbx_strand_id
1 'polypeptide(L)'
;MGFPTLKLKTMKSLAFLAVLLICADASAKPPCDPITGDATTARGKALNRLKNRSQAPTSSNIDSNITIARLLAPGGDRERFPATKAATITGYVALVKNGQPETCNCHKPGVLDTHIEIVADPKYAAQKFINVTITSKNGKKRTIKKDSNEKYHVIVEVTPRVRNQMKAKGVDWSTQALIPKLTHHWVQFTGWILFDSEHASSAKNTNPGNKLNWRATCTELHPVFAIKAVN
;
A
#
# COMPACT_ATOMS: atom_id res chain seq x y z
N MET A 1 -0.09 -39.23 92.86
CA MET A 1 -0.27 -37.77 93.03
C MET A 1 0.17 -37.08 91.73
N GLY A 2 -0.66 -36.19 91.18
CA GLY A 2 -0.26 -35.23 90.13
C GLY A 2 -0.75 -35.53 88.71
N PHE A 3 -1.87 -34.91 88.34
CA PHE A 3 -2.44 -34.77 86.98
C PHE A 3 -1.78 -33.57 86.23
N PRO A 4 -2.05 -33.33 84.93
CA PRO A 4 -1.04 -33.16 83.86
C PRO A 4 -0.91 -31.71 83.37
N THR A 5 0.00 -31.43 82.42
CA THR A 5 -0.16 -30.28 81.51
C THR A 5 0.26 -30.61 80.07
N LEU A 6 -0.74 -30.51 79.20
CA LEU A 6 -0.65 -30.52 77.75
C LEU A 6 0.02 -29.21 77.30
N LYS A 7 1.12 -29.26 76.53
CA LYS A 7 1.65 -28.07 75.84
C LYS A 7 1.48 -28.19 74.33
N LEU A 8 0.81 -27.15 73.84
CA LEU A 8 0.33 -26.80 72.51
C LEU A 8 1.42 -26.96 71.42
N LYS A 9 1.07 -27.63 70.32
CA LYS A 9 1.85 -27.68 69.08
C LYS A 9 1.96 -26.28 68.48
N THR A 10 3.16 -25.72 68.40
CA THR A 10 3.45 -24.59 67.51
C THR A 10 3.79 -25.14 66.12
N MET A 11 2.83 -25.01 65.19
CA MET A 11 3.08 -25.16 63.76
C MET A 11 4.06 -24.06 63.33
N LYS A 12 5.29 -24.43 63.01
CA LYS A 12 6.21 -23.58 62.26
C LYS A 12 5.70 -23.53 60.82
N SER A 13 4.96 -22.49 60.47
CA SER A 13 4.60 -22.22 59.08
C SER A 13 5.87 -22.01 58.26
N LEU A 14 6.13 -22.94 57.35
CA LEU A 14 7.06 -22.76 56.23
C LEU A 14 6.55 -21.57 55.42
N ALA A 15 7.26 -20.45 55.47
CA ALA A 15 7.10 -19.37 54.51
C ALA A 15 7.65 -19.87 53.16
N PHE A 16 6.76 -20.46 52.34
CA PHE A 16 7.09 -20.81 50.97
C PHE A 16 7.23 -19.52 50.17
N LEU A 17 8.45 -19.31 49.69
CA LEU A 17 8.89 -18.27 48.79
C LEU A 17 8.12 -18.39 47.46
N ALA A 18 7.10 -17.55 47.26
CA ALA A 18 6.49 -17.34 45.95
C ALA A 18 7.07 -16.05 45.35
N VAL A 19 8.28 -16.15 44.76
CA VAL A 19 8.71 -15.15 43.79
C VAL A 19 7.81 -15.34 42.58
N LEU A 20 6.81 -14.46 42.43
CA LEU A 20 6.08 -14.33 41.18
C LEU A 20 7.10 -13.96 40.09
N LEU A 21 7.45 -14.93 39.25
CA LEU A 21 7.96 -14.63 37.91
C LEU A 21 6.83 -13.90 37.18
N ILE A 22 6.87 -12.57 37.19
CA ILE A 22 6.17 -11.78 36.19
C ILE A 22 6.96 -12.02 34.91
N CYS A 23 6.56 -13.03 34.14
CA CYS A 23 6.88 -13.07 32.73
C CYS A 23 6.25 -11.81 32.13
N ALA A 24 7.05 -10.76 31.98
CA ALA A 24 6.70 -9.68 31.07
C ALA A 24 6.66 -10.32 29.68
N ASP A 25 5.45 -10.69 29.24
CA ASP A 25 5.22 -11.11 27.86
C ASP A 25 5.74 -10.00 26.96
N ALA A 26 6.85 -10.30 26.30
CA ALA A 26 7.48 -9.41 25.36
C ALA A 26 6.51 -9.18 24.18
N SER A 27 5.78 -8.07 24.26
CA SER A 27 5.16 -7.33 23.16
C SER A 27 4.62 -8.20 22.02
N ALA A 28 3.45 -8.81 22.22
CA ALA A 28 2.65 -9.23 21.08
C ALA A 28 2.37 -7.98 20.22
N LYS A 29 2.79 -8.01 18.94
CA LYS A 29 2.48 -6.94 17.99
C LYS A 29 0.98 -6.64 18.06
N PRO A 30 0.55 -5.37 18.21
CA PRO A 30 -0.87 -5.05 18.26
C PRO A 30 -1.61 -5.69 17.07
N PRO A 31 -2.85 -6.15 17.27
CA PRO A 31 -3.64 -6.69 16.17
C PRO A 31 -3.70 -5.67 15.03
N CYS A 32 -3.73 -6.18 13.79
CA CYS A 32 -3.71 -5.34 12.60
C CYS A 32 -4.89 -4.36 12.60
N ASP A 33 -4.62 -3.06 12.75
CA ASP A 33 -5.68 -2.05 12.75
C ASP A 33 -6.29 -1.97 11.34
N PRO A 34 -7.62 -2.11 11.19
CA PRO A 34 -8.25 -2.17 9.88
C PRO A 34 -8.12 -0.85 9.09
N ILE A 35 -7.85 0.27 9.75
CA ILE A 35 -7.79 1.59 9.15
C ILE A 35 -6.33 2.02 8.98
N THR A 36 -5.53 1.94 10.03
CA THR A 36 -4.15 2.45 10.04
C THR A 36 -3.10 1.36 9.86
N GLY A 37 -3.49 0.09 9.79
CA GLY A 37 -2.56 -1.02 9.70
C GLY A 37 -1.58 -1.04 10.88
N ASP A 38 -0.31 -1.34 10.61
CA ASP A 38 0.75 -1.36 11.64
C ASP A 38 1.64 -0.11 11.62
N ALA A 39 1.23 0.97 10.96
CA ALA A 39 1.99 2.21 10.91
C ALA A 39 2.18 2.81 12.31
N THR A 40 3.43 3.12 12.65
CA THR A 40 3.79 3.71 13.96
C THR A 40 3.77 5.25 13.93
N THR A 41 4.05 5.86 12.78
CA THR A 41 4.12 7.32 12.64
C THR A 41 2.76 7.95 12.33
N ALA A 42 2.54 9.19 12.76
CA ALA A 42 1.29 9.91 12.46
C ALA A 42 1.06 10.05 10.95
N ARG A 43 2.12 10.32 10.18
CA ARG A 43 2.07 10.41 8.71
C ARG A 43 1.70 9.06 8.08
N GLY A 44 2.30 7.96 8.52
CA GLY A 44 1.97 6.62 8.02
C GLY A 44 0.52 6.25 8.34
N LYS A 45 0.05 6.51 9.56
CA LYS A 45 -1.36 6.30 9.95
C LYS A 45 -2.31 7.12 9.08
N ALA A 46 -1.98 8.38 8.78
CA ALA A 46 -2.78 9.24 7.91
C ALA A 46 -2.82 8.70 6.47
N LEU A 47 -1.69 8.26 5.92
CA LEU A 47 -1.64 7.64 4.60
C LEU A 47 -2.46 6.35 4.55
N ASN A 48 -2.33 5.50 5.57
CA ASN A 48 -3.04 4.22 5.64
C ASN A 48 -4.56 4.41 5.72
N ARG A 49 -5.06 5.47 6.39
CA ARG A 49 -6.49 5.83 6.34
C ARG A 49 -6.99 6.03 4.91
N LEU A 50 -6.16 6.58 4.02
CA LEU A 50 -6.50 6.83 2.62
C LEU A 50 -6.37 5.54 1.79
N LYS A 51 -5.29 4.76 1.98
CA LYS A 51 -5.08 3.46 1.32
C LYS A 51 -6.20 2.46 1.67
N ASN A 52 -6.60 2.41 2.95
CA ASN A 52 -7.62 1.48 3.47
C ASN A 52 -9.08 1.93 3.33
N ARG A 53 -9.39 2.97 2.53
CA ARG A 53 -10.78 3.39 2.29
C ARG A 53 -11.64 2.21 1.86
N SER A 54 -12.82 2.09 2.47
CA SER A 54 -13.75 0.98 2.25
C SER A 54 -14.99 1.36 1.46
N GLN A 55 -15.21 2.66 1.22
CA GLN A 55 -16.39 3.18 0.54
C GLN A 55 -15.99 3.67 -0.85
N ALA A 56 -16.78 3.26 -1.84
CA ALA A 56 -16.64 3.76 -3.20
C ALA A 56 -16.93 5.27 -3.25
N PRO A 57 -16.24 6.03 -4.11
CA PRO A 57 -16.56 7.44 -4.31
C PRO A 57 -17.98 7.59 -4.88
N THR A 58 -18.69 8.60 -4.39
CA THR A 58 -19.97 9.02 -4.97
C THR A 58 -19.73 9.93 -6.18
N SER A 59 -20.77 10.21 -6.97
CA SER A 59 -20.68 11.11 -8.13
C SER A 59 -20.14 12.50 -7.76
N SER A 60 -20.46 13.04 -6.57
CA SER A 60 -19.97 14.35 -6.12
C SER A 60 -18.47 14.34 -5.75
N ASN A 61 -17.89 13.17 -5.50
CA ASN A 61 -16.46 13.02 -5.29
C ASN A 61 -15.68 12.99 -6.60
N ILE A 62 -16.31 12.59 -7.71
CA ILE A 62 -15.65 12.45 -9.01
C ILE A 62 -15.38 13.84 -9.60
N ASP A 63 -14.11 14.14 -9.81
CA ASP A 63 -13.67 15.30 -10.56
C ASP A 63 -13.27 14.87 -11.97
N SER A 64 -14.11 15.20 -12.95
CA SER A 64 -13.87 14.87 -14.37
C SER A 64 -12.67 15.60 -14.97
N ASN A 65 -12.15 16.63 -14.30
CA ASN A 65 -10.93 17.29 -14.72
C ASN A 65 -9.67 16.50 -14.32
N ILE A 66 -9.77 15.48 -13.47
CA ILE A 66 -8.62 14.64 -13.14
C ILE A 66 -8.51 13.51 -14.17
N THR A 67 -7.83 13.81 -15.27
CA THR A 67 -7.60 12.86 -16.38
C THR A 67 -6.20 12.24 -16.30
N ILE A 68 -5.97 11.13 -17.00
CA ILE A 68 -4.62 10.53 -17.12
C ILE A 68 -3.60 11.55 -17.67
N ALA A 69 -4.00 12.38 -18.65
CA ALA A 69 -3.15 13.43 -19.19
C ALA A 69 -2.76 14.46 -18.11
N ARG A 70 -3.67 14.81 -17.20
CA ARG A 70 -3.37 15.73 -16.10
C ARG A 70 -2.49 15.11 -15.02
N LEU A 71 -2.68 13.82 -14.72
CA LEU A 71 -1.78 13.08 -13.83
C LEU A 71 -0.35 13.01 -14.42
N LEU A 72 -0.23 12.82 -15.73
CA LEU A 72 1.06 12.74 -16.44
C LEU A 72 1.73 14.11 -16.68
N ALA A 73 0.97 15.20 -16.63
CA ALA A 73 1.51 16.52 -16.90
C ALA A 73 2.57 16.90 -15.85
N PRO A 74 3.70 17.53 -16.24
CA PRO A 74 4.76 17.91 -15.31
C PRO A 74 4.26 18.87 -14.21
N GLY A 75 4.91 18.81 -13.04
CA GLY A 75 4.62 19.66 -11.89
C GLY A 75 4.54 18.85 -10.60
N GLY A 76 4.73 19.48 -9.45
CA GLY A 76 4.68 18.80 -8.16
C GLY A 76 3.27 18.31 -7.83
N ASP A 77 3.15 17.04 -7.43
CA ASP A 77 1.83 16.42 -7.16
C ASP A 77 1.33 16.61 -5.72
N ARG A 78 2.15 17.13 -4.80
CA ARG A 78 1.88 17.15 -3.34
C ARG A 78 0.53 17.79 -2.97
N GLU A 79 0.16 18.84 -3.67
CA GLU A 79 -1.05 19.63 -3.41
C GLU A 79 -1.95 19.74 -4.64
N ARG A 80 -1.56 19.07 -5.73
CA ARG A 80 -2.17 19.25 -7.05
C ARG A 80 -3.53 18.57 -7.16
N PHE A 81 -3.70 17.46 -6.45
CA PHE A 81 -4.92 16.67 -6.47
C PHE A 81 -5.36 16.37 -5.04
N PRO A 82 -6.51 16.90 -4.58
CA PRO A 82 -6.95 16.71 -3.21
C PRO A 82 -7.42 15.27 -3.00
N ALA A 83 -7.01 14.66 -1.89
CA ALA A 83 -7.39 13.29 -1.55
C ALA A 83 -8.90 13.12 -1.30
N THR A 84 -9.66 14.22 -1.13
CA THR A 84 -11.13 14.21 -1.02
C THR A 84 -11.84 14.01 -2.36
N LYS A 85 -11.10 14.01 -3.47
CA LYS A 85 -11.62 13.76 -4.81
C LYS A 85 -11.30 12.34 -5.27
N ALA A 86 -12.08 11.91 -6.24
CA ALA A 86 -11.91 10.68 -6.97
C ALA A 86 -11.90 10.99 -8.47
N ALA A 87 -11.46 10.03 -9.27
CA ALA A 87 -11.41 10.18 -10.72
C ALA A 87 -11.88 8.91 -11.40
N THR A 88 -12.37 9.09 -12.64
CA THR A 88 -12.54 7.99 -13.59
C THR A 88 -11.56 8.23 -14.73
N ILE A 89 -10.56 7.37 -14.87
CA ILE A 89 -9.51 7.50 -15.89
C ILE A 89 -9.45 6.26 -16.75
N THR A 90 -9.13 6.45 -18.04
CA THR A 90 -8.85 5.36 -18.97
C THR A 90 -7.36 5.32 -19.25
N GLY A 91 -6.78 4.13 -19.19
CA GLY A 91 -5.37 3.91 -19.51
C GLY A 91 -5.15 2.51 -20.10
N TYR A 92 -4.09 2.38 -20.88
CA TYR A 92 -3.65 1.09 -21.39
C TYR A 92 -2.82 0.40 -20.32
N VAL A 93 -3.19 -0.82 -19.94
CA VAL A 93 -2.54 -1.54 -18.83
C VAL A 93 -1.23 -2.14 -19.31
N ALA A 94 -0.13 -1.65 -18.73
CA ALA A 94 1.22 -2.13 -19.01
C ALA A 94 1.54 -3.40 -18.21
N LEU A 95 1.16 -3.41 -16.92
CA LEU A 95 1.49 -4.49 -16.00
C LEU A 95 0.43 -4.63 -14.91
N VAL A 96 0.14 -5.88 -14.54
CA VAL A 96 -0.61 -6.23 -13.34
C VAL A 96 0.25 -7.19 -12.53
N LYS A 97 0.46 -6.89 -11.24
CA LYS A 97 1.25 -7.73 -10.34
C LYS A 97 0.78 -7.62 -8.90
N ASN A 98 1.29 -8.49 -8.03
CA ASN A 98 1.18 -8.23 -6.60
C ASN A 98 2.05 -7.01 -6.25
N GLY A 99 1.50 -6.13 -5.42
CA GLY A 99 2.23 -5.06 -4.76
C GLY A 99 3.27 -5.60 -3.78
N GLN A 100 3.83 -4.71 -2.97
CA GLN A 100 4.80 -5.07 -1.94
C GLN A 100 4.13 -5.13 -0.56
N PRO A 101 4.76 -5.77 0.44
CA PRO A 101 4.27 -5.68 1.81
C PRO A 101 4.23 -4.22 2.27
N GLU A 102 3.10 -3.79 2.83
CA GLU A 102 2.88 -2.41 3.24
C GLU A 102 2.30 -2.33 4.64
N THR A 103 2.50 -1.17 5.28
CA THR A 103 1.99 -0.92 6.63
C THR A 103 0.46 -0.94 6.70
N CYS A 104 -0.24 -0.46 5.66
CA CYS A 104 -1.71 -0.48 5.57
C CYS A 104 -2.29 -1.90 5.66
N ASN A 105 -1.51 -2.88 5.22
CA ASN A 105 -1.82 -4.32 5.24
C ASN A 105 -1.07 -5.07 6.36
N CYS A 106 -0.47 -4.33 7.30
CA CYS A 106 0.30 -4.84 8.43
C CYS A 106 1.48 -5.75 8.06
N HIS A 107 1.98 -5.60 6.83
CA HIS A 107 2.98 -6.47 6.20
C HIS A 107 2.60 -7.96 6.27
N LYS A 108 1.30 -8.26 6.31
CA LYS A 108 0.83 -9.64 6.48
C LYS A 108 1.17 -10.43 5.20
N PRO A 109 1.87 -11.58 5.31
CA PRO A 109 2.20 -12.40 4.15
C PRO A 109 0.96 -12.76 3.33
N GLY A 110 1.05 -12.61 2.00
CA GLY A 110 -0.04 -12.89 1.07
C GLY A 110 -1.19 -11.85 1.07
N VAL A 111 -1.11 -10.81 1.90
CA VAL A 111 -2.08 -9.71 1.91
C VAL A 111 -1.43 -8.49 1.29
N LEU A 112 -1.47 -8.47 -0.04
CA LEU A 112 -0.82 -7.45 -0.87
C LEU A 112 -1.86 -6.75 -1.73
N ASP A 113 -1.63 -5.48 -2.04
CA ASP A 113 -2.42 -4.78 -3.05
C ASP A 113 -2.17 -5.41 -4.44
N THR A 114 -3.12 -5.26 -5.35
CA THR A 114 -2.91 -5.56 -6.76
C THR A 114 -2.44 -4.28 -7.43
N HIS A 115 -1.16 -4.25 -7.75
CA HIS A 115 -0.47 -3.14 -8.39
C HIS A 115 -0.71 -3.18 -9.89
N ILE A 116 -1.30 -2.12 -10.42
CA ILE A 116 -1.62 -1.97 -11.84
C ILE A 116 -0.90 -0.73 -12.36
N GLU A 117 -0.05 -0.93 -13.36
CA GLU A 117 0.64 0.15 -14.06
C GLU A 117 -0.11 0.46 -15.35
N ILE A 118 -0.55 1.71 -15.51
CA ILE A 118 -1.22 2.17 -16.73
C ILE A 118 -0.47 3.30 -17.42
N VAL A 119 -0.58 3.34 -18.74
CA VAL A 119 0.01 4.38 -19.60
C VAL A 119 -1.06 5.03 -20.48
N ALA A 120 -0.83 6.28 -20.88
CA ALA A 120 -1.70 6.98 -21.83
C ALA A 120 -1.38 6.66 -23.30
N ASP A 121 -0.23 6.02 -23.58
CA ASP A 121 0.19 5.62 -24.91
C ASP A 121 0.80 4.21 -24.84
N PRO A 122 0.22 3.21 -25.55
CA PRO A 122 0.68 1.82 -25.50
C PRO A 122 2.16 1.62 -25.83
N LYS A 123 2.82 2.56 -26.54
CA LYS A 123 4.27 2.44 -26.80
C LYS A 123 5.12 2.44 -25.52
N TYR A 124 4.58 2.96 -24.41
CA TYR A 124 5.23 2.96 -23.11
C TYR A 124 4.87 1.74 -22.24
N ALA A 125 4.00 0.85 -22.74
CA ALA A 125 3.62 -0.37 -22.02
C ALA A 125 4.67 -1.47 -22.11
N ALA A 126 5.34 -1.57 -23.26
CA ALA A 126 6.44 -2.51 -23.44
C ALA A 126 7.68 -2.07 -22.65
N GLN A 127 8.31 -3.02 -21.96
CA GLN A 127 9.54 -2.76 -21.22
C GLN A 127 10.67 -2.35 -22.17
N LYS A 128 11.38 -1.27 -21.84
CA LYS A 128 12.54 -0.80 -22.59
C LYS A 128 13.74 -0.64 -21.67
N PHE A 129 14.47 -1.74 -21.50
CA PHE A 129 15.65 -1.77 -20.64
C PHE A 129 16.81 -0.95 -21.20
N ILE A 130 17.35 -0.06 -20.37
CA ILE A 130 18.58 0.70 -20.62
C ILE A 130 19.56 0.48 -19.47
N ASN A 131 20.85 0.73 -19.73
CA ASN A 131 21.87 0.78 -18.70
C ASN A 131 21.92 2.18 -18.08
N VAL A 132 21.71 2.27 -16.77
CA VAL A 132 21.83 3.51 -16.00
C VAL A 132 22.99 3.38 -15.02
N THR A 133 23.97 4.26 -15.12
CA THR A 133 25.02 4.37 -14.10
C THR A 133 24.55 5.28 -12.97
N ILE A 134 24.64 4.78 -11.75
CA ILE A 134 24.36 5.51 -10.52
C ILE A 134 25.58 5.55 -9.63
N THR A 135 25.72 6.63 -8.89
CA THR A 135 26.79 6.85 -7.91
C THR A 135 26.17 6.79 -6.52
N SER A 136 26.66 5.90 -5.67
CA SER A 136 26.25 5.83 -4.26
C SER A 136 26.79 7.02 -3.47
N LYS A 137 26.31 7.19 -2.24
CA LYS A 137 26.75 8.28 -1.33
C LYS A 137 28.27 8.29 -1.09
N ASN A 138 28.94 7.15 -1.14
CA ASN A 138 30.39 7.03 -0.98
C ASN A 138 31.16 7.10 -2.32
N GLY A 139 30.54 7.59 -3.40
CA GLY A 139 31.20 7.75 -4.70
C GLY A 139 31.32 6.49 -5.56
N LYS A 140 30.92 5.31 -5.07
CA LYS A 140 30.99 4.07 -5.84
C LYS A 140 29.96 4.08 -6.97
N LYS A 141 30.43 3.86 -8.20
CA LYS A 141 29.58 3.75 -9.38
C LYS A 141 29.11 2.32 -9.57
N ARG A 142 27.85 2.14 -9.94
CA ARG A 142 27.29 0.87 -10.42
C ARG A 142 26.37 1.11 -11.60
N THR A 143 26.38 0.19 -12.57
CA THR A 143 25.44 0.20 -13.68
C THR A 143 24.29 -0.76 -13.38
N ILE A 144 23.06 -0.30 -13.57
CA ILE A 144 21.85 -1.12 -13.43
C ILE A 144 21.12 -1.19 -14.76
N LYS A 145 20.49 -2.32 -15.04
CA LYS A 145 19.44 -2.40 -16.07
C LYS A 145 18.16 -1.83 -15.49
N LYS A 146 17.57 -0.86 -16.16
CA LYS A 146 16.32 -0.22 -15.75
C LYS A 146 15.38 -0.09 -16.93
N ASP A 147 14.09 -0.36 -16.72
CA ASP A 147 13.09 0.00 -17.71
C ASP A 147 12.93 1.53 -17.77
N SER A 148 13.22 2.06 -18.95
CA SER A 148 13.15 3.49 -19.24
C SER A 148 11.73 4.01 -19.45
N ASN A 149 10.75 3.12 -19.63
CA ASN A 149 9.36 3.47 -19.88
C ASN A 149 8.51 3.63 -18.61
N GLU A 150 8.89 3.00 -17.49
CA GLU A 150 8.22 3.10 -16.18
C GLU A 150 7.92 4.56 -15.76
N LYS A 151 8.79 5.51 -16.12
CA LYS A 151 8.59 6.95 -15.83
C LYS A 151 7.38 7.60 -16.54
N TYR A 152 6.67 6.87 -17.39
CA TYR A 152 5.43 7.29 -18.05
C TYR A 152 4.18 6.63 -17.45
N HIS A 153 4.36 5.83 -16.40
CA HIS A 153 3.29 5.02 -15.83
C HIS A 153 2.59 5.78 -14.69
N VAL A 154 1.28 5.60 -14.60
CA VAL A 154 0.43 5.97 -13.47
C VAL A 154 0.05 4.69 -12.74
N ILE A 155 0.04 4.72 -11.42
CA ILE A 155 -0.28 3.55 -10.61
C ILE A 155 -1.74 3.58 -10.18
N VAL A 156 -2.33 2.40 -10.23
CA VAL A 156 -3.69 2.10 -9.85
C VAL A 156 -3.64 0.88 -8.93
N GLU A 157 -4.33 0.92 -7.80
CA GLU A 157 -4.25 -0.15 -6.78
C GLU A 157 -5.63 -0.72 -6.46
N VAL A 158 -5.73 -2.06 -6.47
CA VAL A 158 -6.86 -2.79 -5.90
C VAL A 158 -6.44 -3.41 -4.58
N THR A 159 -6.95 -2.89 -3.47
CA THR A 159 -6.58 -3.35 -2.13
C THR A 159 -7.26 -4.68 -1.78
N PRO A 160 -6.69 -5.50 -0.86
CA PRO A 160 -7.33 -6.70 -0.33
C PRO A 160 -8.76 -6.45 0.15
N ARG A 161 -9.01 -5.28 0.73
CA ARG A 161 -10.33 -4.87 1.20
C ARG A 161 -11.34 -4.81 0.06
N VAL A 162 -11.00 -4.12 -1.04
CA VAL A 162 -11.89 -4.04 -2.20
C VAL A 162 -12.05 -5.41 -2.86
N ARG A 163 -10.97 -6.19 -2.99
CA ARG A 163 -11.08 -7.56 -3.53
C ARG A 163 -12.07 -8.42 -2.74
N ASN A 164 -12.05 -8.33 -1.40
CA ASN A 164 -13.01 -9.03 -0.55
C ASN A 164 -14.45 -8.56 -0.77
N GLN A 165 -14.66 -7.25 -0.95
CA GLN A 165 -15.98 -6.70 -1.27
C GLN A 165 -16.50 -7.20 -2.63
N MET A 166 -15.63 -7.28 -3.64
CA MET A 166 -16.01 -7.77 -4.97
C MET A 166 -16.25 -9.28 -4.97
N LYS A 167 -15.44 -10.04 -4.23
CA LYS A 167 -15.66 -11.47 -4.00
C LYS A 167 -17.03 -11.73 -3.37
N ALA A 168 -17.44 -10.92 -2.38
CA ALA A 168 -18.77 -11.02 -1.78
C ALA A 168 -19.91 -10.72 -2.77
N LYS A 169 -19.63 -10.02 -3.88
CA LYS A 169 -20.56 -9.78 -4.99
C LYS A 169 -20.43 -10.82 -6.11
N GLY A 170 -19.67 -11.90 -5.91
CA GLY A 170 -19.44 -12.94 -6.92
C GLY A 170 -18.47 -12.56 -8.03
N VAL A 171 -17.71 -11.46 -7.88
CA VAL A 171 -16.75 -11.00 -8.89
C VAL A 171 -15.33 -11.26 -8.41
N ASP A 172 -14.57 -12.07 -9.16
CA ASP A 172 -13.18 -12.36 -8.85
C ASP A 172 -12.24 -11.24 -9.34
N TRP A 173 -11.76 -10.45 -8.40
CA TRP A 173 -10.73 -9.41 -8.57
C TRP A 173 -9.40 -9.80 -7.92
N SER A 174 -9.13 -11.10 -7.70
CA SER A 174 -7.79 -11.55 -7.33
C SER A 174 -6.76 -11.07 -8.36
N THR A 175 -5.52 -10.80 -7.93
CA THR A 175 -4.44 -10.41 -8.85
C THR A 175 -4.33 -11.39 -10.02
N GLN A 176 -4.40 -12.70 -9.73
CA GLN A 176 -4.31 -13.74 -10.73
C GLN A 176 -5.44 -13.68 -11.77
N ALA A 177 -6.66 -13.36 -11.34
CA ALA A 177 -7.80 -13.20 -12.25
C ALA A 177 -7.71 -11.91 -13.07
N LEU A 178 -7.12 -10.84 -12.51
CA LEU A 178 -6.98 -9.55 -13.20
C LEU A 178 -5.86 -9.54 -14.24
N ILE A 179 -4.76 -10.28 -14.04
CA ILE A 179 -3.62 -10.33 -14.97
C ILE A 179 -4.07 -10.58 -16.42
N PRO A 180 -4.72 -11.71 -16.77
CA PRO A 180 -5.08 -12.00 -18.15
C PRO A 180 -6.24 -11.14 -18.66
N LYS A 181 -7.05 -10.55 -17.77
CA LYS A 181 -8.21 -9.72 -18.14
C LYS A 181 -7.83 -8.29 -18.50
N LEU A 182 -6.79 -7.75 -17.86
CA LEU A 182 -6.48 -6.33 -17.95
C LEU A 182 -5.20 -6.05 -18.73
N THR A 183 -4.17 -6.87 -18.57
CA THR A 183 -2.84 -6.60 -19.17
C THR A 183 -2.98 -6.44 -20.68
N HIS A 184 -2.40 -5.36 -21.22
CA HIS A 184 -2.44 -5.01 -22.64
C HIS A 184 -3.82 -4.66 -23.20
N HIS A 185 -4.74 -4.20 -22.34
CA HIS A 185 -6.05 -3.71 -22.74
C HIS A 185 -6.22 -2.25 -22.30
N TRP A 186 -7.08 -1.52 -23.02
CA TRP A 186 -7.60 -0.25 -22.53
C TRP A 186 -8.65 -0.51 -21.47
N VAL A 187 -8.44 0.07 -20.29
CA VAL A 187 -9.30 -0.15 -19.13
C VAL A 187 -9.60 1.19 -18.48
N GLN A 188 -10.87 1.38 -18.15
CA GLN A 188 -11.36 2.48 -17.35
C GLN A 188 -11.40 2.07 -15.87
N PHE A 189 -10.79 2.90 -15.02
CA PHE A 189 -10.72 2.73 -13.58
C PHE A 189 -11.40 3.90 -12.88
N THR A 190 -12.19 3.61 -11.85
CA THR A 190 -12.74 4.63 -10.94
C THR A 190 -12.24 4.38 -9.52
N GLY A 191 -11.61 5.38 -8.92
CA GLY A 191 -11.02 5.26 -7.59
C GLY A 191 -10.73 6.60 -6.93
N TRP A 192 -10.35 6.54 -5.66
CA TRP A 192 -9.96 7.73 -4.92
C TRP A 192 -8.59 8.24 -5.32
N ILE A 193 -8.43 9.56 -5.32
CA ILE A 193 -7.12 10.18 -5.43
C ILE A 193 -6.34 9.97 -4.12
N LEU A 194 -5.08 9.60 -4.28
CA LEU A 194 -4.13 9.45 -3.19
C LEU A 194 -2.76 9.96 -3.65
N PHE A 195 -2.13 10.83 -2.86
CA PHE A 195 -0.71 11.15 -3.04
C PHE A 195 0.11 10.17 -2.20
N ASP A 196 0.81 9.23 -2.84
CA ASP A 196 1.62 8.26 -2.10
C ASP A 196 2.95 8.88 -1.68
N SER A 197 2.92 9.49 -0.51
CA SER A 197 4.04 10.24 0.00
C SER A 197 5.31 9.40 0.25
N GLU A 198 5.20 8.07 0.27
CA GLU A 198 6.33 7.13 0.40
C GLU A 198 7.13 7.03 -0.90
N HIS A 199 6.53 7.40 -2.04
CA HIS A 199 7.12 7.34 -3.37
C HIS A 199 7.52 8.70 -3.96
N ALA A 200 7.51 9.77 -3.14
CA ALA A 200 7.81 11.12 -3.59
C ALA A 200 9.22 11.30 -4.20
N SER A 201 10.17 10.43 -3.87
CA SER A 201 11.53 10.44 -4.46
C SER A 201 11.66 9.64 -5.76
N SER A 202 10.61 8.93 -6.17
CA SER A 202 10.63 7.97 -7.27
C SER A 202 9.69 8.31 -8.43
N ALA A 203 8.97 9.42 -8.34
CA ALA A 203 8.10 9.92 -9.40
C ALA A 203 8.72 11.10 -10.15
N LYS A 204 8.52 11.15 -11.47
CA LYS A 204 9.00 12.24 -12.33
C LYS A 204 8.46 13.61 -11.90
N ASN A 205 7.19 13.67 -11.52
CA ASN A 205 6.51 14.91 -11.13
C ASN A 205 7.05 15.53 -9.83
N THR A 206 7.43 14.70 -8.86
CA THR A 206 7.94 15.16 -7.55
C THR A 206 9.46 15.17 -7.44
N ASN A 207 10.16 14.46 -8.32
CA ASN A 207 11.62 14.38 -8.39
C ASN A 207 12.12 14.40 -9.84
N PRO A 208 11.94 15.53 -10.57
CA PRO A 208 12.32 15.63 -11.97
C PRO A 208 13.82 15.42 -12.17
N GLY A 209 14.20 14.76 -13.27
CA GLY A 209 15.59 14.49 -13.62
C GLY A 209 16.23 13.29 -12.91
N ASN A 210 15.59 12.73 -11.87
CA ASN A 210 16.09 11.49 -11.27
C ASN A 210 15.99 10.31 -12.25
N LYS A 211 17.14 9.75 -12.61
CA LYS A 211 17.27 8.62 -13.54
C LYS A 211 16.66 7.32 -13.00
N LEU A 212 16.39 7.25 -11.70
CA LEU A 212 15.79 6.09 -11.04
C LEU A 212 14.26 6.13 -10.94
N ASN A 213 13.62 7.21 -11.40
CA ASN A 213 12.15 7.29 -11.36
C ASN A 213 11.51 6.11 -12.10
N TRP A 214 10.55 5.46 -11.46
CA TRP A 214 9.81 4.30 -11.99
C TRP A 214 8.32 4.60 -12.17
N ARG A 215 7.92 5.86 -12.04
CA ARG A 215 6.55 6.31 -12.27
C ARG A 215 6.53 7.77 -12.70
N ALA A 216 5.50 8.16 -13.43
CA ALA A 216 5.33 9.56 -13.85
C ALA A 216 4.93 10.44 -12.66
N THR A 217 3.90 9.99 -11.93
CA THR A 217 3.26 10.75 -10.86
C THR A 217 3.33 9.99 -9.54
N CYS A 218 3.36 10.75 -8.45
CA CYS A 218 3.24 10.24 -7.09
C CYS A 218 1.77 10.03 -6.69
N THR A 219 0.84 10.55 -7.51
CA THR A 219 -0.60 10.38 -7.34
C THR A 219 -1.05 9.05 -7.93
N GLU A 220 -1.96 8.39 -7.22
CA GLU A 220 -2.55 7.09 -7.54
C GLU A 220 -4.06 7.20 -7.58
N LEU A 221 -4.68 6.24 -8.28
CA LEU A 221 -6.03 5.81 -7.92
C LEU A 221 -5.91 4.68 -6.91
N HIS A 222 -6.14 4.99 -5.63
CA HIS A 222 -5.97 4.07 -4.52
C HIS A 222 -6.99 4.37 -3.40
N PRO A 223 -7.91 3.44 -3.09
CA PRO A 223 -8.23 2.23 -3.84
C PRO A 223 -9.12 2.51 -5.05
N VAL A 224 -9.09 1.61 -6.04
CA VAL A 224 -10.10 1.52 -7.10
C VAL A 224 -11.33 0.76 -6.64
N PHE A 225 -12.50 1.20 -7.11
CA PHE A 225 -13.82 0.59 -6.85
C PHE A 225 -14.60 0.20 -8.12
N ALA A 226 -14.16 0.62 -9.31
CA ALA A 226 -14.73 0.15 -10.58
C ALA A 226 -13.62 -0.10 -11.61
N ILE A 227 -13.76 -1.21 -12.34
CA ILE A 227 -12.89 -1.61 -13.45
C ILE A 227 -13.82 -1.95 -14.62
N LYS A 228 -13.63 -1.29 -15.75
CA LYS A 228 -14.42 -1.50 -16.97
C LYS A 228 -13.49 -1.57 -18.18
N ALA A 229 -13.52 -2.68 -18.90
CA ALA A 229 -12.83 -2.77 -20.19
C ALA A 229 -13.42 -1.75 -21.18
N VAL A 230 -12.56 -1.11 -21.96
CA VAL A 230 -12.96 -0.25 -23.06
C VAL A 230 -12.85 -1.09 -24.33
N ASN A 231 -14.00 -1.35 -24.95
CA ASN A 231 -14.07 -2.03 -26.25
C ASN A 231 -13.63 -1.11 -27.37
#